data_AF-A0A843SQZ1-F1
#
_entry.id   AF-A0A843SQZ1-F1
#
_cell.length_a   1.000
_cell.length_b   1.000
_cell.length_c   1.000
_cell.angle_alpha   90.00
_cell.angle_beta   90.00
_cell.angle_gamma   90.00
#
_symmetry.space_group_name_H-M   'P 1'
#
loop_
_entity.id
_entity.type
_entity.pdbx_description
1 polymer ?
#
loop_
_entity_poly.entity_id
_entity_poly.type
_entity_poly.pdbx_seq_one_letter_code
_entity_poly.pdbx_strand_id
1 'polypeptide(L)'
;MADIRFQSLEDGEVADIWYALGGAAARHPDHFKSLMDAAFSELLDRRGQGLNPWLEARFRPFRLADSKEDAEANLEQGPDVSDAPR
;
A
#
# COMPACT_ATOMS: atom_id res chain seq x y z
N MET A 1 8.90 -9.84 18.33
CA MET A 1 7.97 -10.64 19.15
C MET A 1 6.69 -10.74 18.34
N ALA A 2 6.28 -11.95 17.97
CA ALA A 2 5.17 -12.15 17.04
C ALA A 2 3.86 -11.56 17.61
N ASP A 3 3.22 -10.70 16.83
CA ASP A 3 1.96 -10.07 17.20
C ASP A 3 0.83 -11.08 17.12
N ILE A 4 0.09 -11.24 18.23
CA ILE A 4 -0.99 -12.23 18.34
C ILE A 4 -2.07 -12.05 17.26
N ARG A 5 -2.26 -10.82 16.76
CA ARG A 5 -3.25 -10.51 15.72
C ARG A 5 -2.95 -11.19 14.39
N PHE A 6 -1.69 -11.54 14.14
CA PHE A 6 -1.25 -12.10 12.85
C PHE A 6 -0.86 -13.58 12.95
N GLN A 7 -0.91 -14.21 14.13
CA GLN A 7 -0.44 -15.58 14.33
C GLN A 7 -1.19 -16.63 13.51
N SER A 8 -2.46 -16.39 13.17
CA SER A 8 -3.26 -17.28 12.32
C SER A 8 -3.18 -16.95 10.83
N LEU A 9 -2.46 -15.90 10.45
CA LEU A 9 -2.35 -15.44 9.07
C LEU A 9 -1.03 -15.88 8.45
N GLU A 10 -1.08 -16.29 7.19
CA GLU A 10 0.10 -16.53 6.40
C GLU A 10 0.79 -15.21 6.02
N ASP A 11 2.09 -15.26 5.72
CA ASP A 11 2.87 -14.08 5.33
C ASP A 11 2.22 -13.30 4.18
N GLY A 12 1.62 -14.01 3.21
CA GLY A 12 0.93 -13.39 2.08
C GLY A 12 -0.24 -12.52 2.51
N GLU A 13 -1.06 -13.02 3.44
CA GLU A 13 -2.22 -12.30 3.96
C GLU A 13 -1.81 -11.08 4.78
N VAL A 14 -0.77 -11.22 5.62
CA VAL A 14 -0.21 -10.08 6.38
C VAL A 14 0.35 -9.01 5.44
N ALA A 15 1.00 -9.43 4.34
CA ALA A 15 1.52 -8.52 3.33
C ALA A 15 0.41 -7.78 2.58
N ASP A 16 -0.68 -8.45 2.25
CA ASP A 16 -1.83 -7.82 1.57
C ASP A 16 -2.52 -6.81 2.48
N ILE A 17 -2.65 -7.12 3.78
CA ILE A 17 -3.13 -6.18 4.81
C ILE A 17 -2.21 -4.97 4.91
N TRP A 18 -0.89 -5.18 4.98
CA TRP A 18 0.09 -4.10 5.00
C TRP A 18 -0.04 -3.19 3.76
N TYR A 19 -0.16 -3.79 2.57
CA TYR A 19 -0.30 -3.04 1.31
C TYR A 19 -1.57 -2.19 1.30
N ALA A 20 -2.72 -2.77 1.66
CA ALA A 20 -3.99 -2.05 1.73
C ALA A 20 -3.97 -0.92 2.77
N LEU A 21 -3.34 -1.16 3.92
CA LEU A 21 -3.19 -0.15 4.96
C LEU A 21 -2.29 1.01 4.54
N GLY A 22 -1.35 0.81 3.61
CA GLY A 22 -0.48 1.87 3.09
C GLY A 22 -1.27 3.07 2.56
N GLY A 23 -2.28 2.83 1.72
CA GLY A 23 -3.13 3.89 1.17
C GLY A 23 -4.06 4.54 2.21
N ALA A 24 -4.50 3.78 3.23
CA ALA A 24 -5.32 4.31 4.31
C ALA A 24 -4.50 5.13 5.31
N ALA A 25 -3.30 4.68 5.65
CA ALA A 25 -2.37 5.36 6.56
C ALA A 25 -1.82 6.66 5.96
N ALA A 26 -1.67 6.75 4.63
CA ALA A 26 -1.34 8.00 3.96
C ALA A 26 -2.42 9.07 4.13
N ARG A 27 -3.70 8.68 4.13
CA ARG A 27 -4.85 9.60 4.25
C ARG A 27 -5.26 9.88 5.71
N HIS A 28 -5.15 8.88 6.58
CA HIS A 28 -5.58 8.93 7.98
C HIS A 28 -4.54 8.27 8.90
N PRO A 29 -3.36 8.89 9.07
CA PRO A 29 -2.25 8.28 9.79
C PRO A 29 -2.58 7.95 11.24
N ASP A 30 -3.36 8.79 11.93
CA ASP A 30 -3.69 8.61 13.35
C ASP A 30 -4.47 7.32 13.65
N HIS A 31 -5.16 6.77 12.65
CA HIS A 31 -5.97 5.56 12.79
C HIS A 31 -5.25 4.31 12.29
N PHE A 32 -4.54 4.40 11.17
CA PHE A 32 -4.05 3.22 10.45
C PHE A 32 -2.54 3.00 10.53
N LYS A 33 -1.76 4.05 10.84
CA LYS A 33 -0.29 3.95 10.84
C LYS A 33 0.23 2.91 11.82
N SER A 34 -0.29 2.90 13.05
CA SER A 34 0.13 1.93 14.06
C SER A 34 -0.13 0.48 13.64
N LEU A 35 -1.27 0.21 12.99
CA LEU A 35 -1.60 -1.13 12.49
C LEU A 35 -0.73 -1.52 11.29
N MET A 36 -0.49 -0.58 10.37
CA MET A 36 0.39 -0.77 9.21
C MET A 36 1.83 -1.09 9.67
N ASP A 37 2.36 -0.33 10.62
CA ASP A 37 3.71 -0.52 11.16
C ASP A 37 3.82 -1.86 11.92
N ALA A 38 2.75 -2.30 12.62
CA ALA A 38 2.70 -3.60 13.27
C ALA A 38 2.71 -4.75 12.26
N ALA A 39 1.93 -4.67 11.18
CA ALA A 39 1.94 -5.67 10.10
C ALA A 39 3.32 -5.74 9.43
N PHE A 40 3.96 -4.59 9.19
CA PHE A 40 5.32 -4.55 8.65
C PHE A 40 6.35 -5.18 9.59
N SER A 41 6.25 -4.90 10.89
CA SER A 41 7.14 -5.47 11.90
C SER A 41 7.00 -6.98 12.00
N GLU A 42 5.78 -7.52 11.93
CA GLU A 42 5.54 -8.96 11.88
C GLU A 42 6.19 -9.60 10.65
N LEU A 43 5.99 -9.01 9.47
CA LEU A 43 6.62 -9.49 8.24
C LEU A 43 8.15 -9.45 8.31
N LEU A 44 8.70 -8.43 8.96
CA LEU A 44 10.14 -8.30 9.18
C LEU A 44 10.66 -9.36 10.15
N ASP A 45 9.93 -9.66 11.22
CA ASP A 45 10.27 -10.72 12.17
C ASP A 45 10.26 -12.11 11.49
N ARG A 46 9.33 -12.35 10.55
CA ARG A 46 9.21 -13.64 9.85
C ARG A 46 10.22 -13.83 8.72
N ARG A 47 10.47 -12.80 7.91
CA ARG A 47 11.28 -12.91 6.68
C ARG A 47 12.66 -12.29 6.79
N GLY A 48 12.87 -11.41 7.77
CA GLY A 48 14.12 -10.70 7.99
C GLY A 48 14.58 -9.96 6.73
N GLN A 49 15.85 -10.19 6.37
CA GLN A 49 16.51 -9.49 5.26
C GLN A 49 15.86 -9.76 3.88
N GLY A 50 15.11 -10.86 3.73
CA GLY A 50 14.43 -11.21 2.48
C GLY A 50 13.10 -10.49 2.25
N LEU A 51 12.63 -9.67 3.20
CA LEU A 51 11.31 -9.05 3.14
C LEU A 51 11.12 -8.12 1.94
N ASN A 52 12.01 -7.12 1.79
CA ASN A 52 11.88 -6.10 0.75
C ASN A 52 11.83 -6.66 -0.68
N PRO A 53 12.75 -7.52 -1.14
CA PRO A 53 12.67 -8.10 -2.48
C PRO A 53 11.43 -8.98 -2.68
N TRP A 54 10.93 -9.62 -1.61
CA TRP A 54 9.71 -10.40 -1.67
C TRP A 54 8.45 -9.53 -1.80
N LEU A 55 8.35 -8.44 -1.04
CA LEU A 55 7.27 -7.45 -1.17
C LEU A 55 7.28 -6.80 -2.56
N GLU A 56 8.46 -6.47 -3.08
CA GLU A 56 8.60 -5.90 -4.41
C GLU A 56 8.11 -6.88 -5.48
N ALA A 57 8.53 -8.15 -5.43
CA ALA A 57 8.05 -9.17 -6.36
C ALA A 57 6.53 -9.37 -6.28
N ARG A 58 5.96 -9.35 -5.07
CA ARG A 58 4.51 -9.53 -4.84
C ARG A 58 3.69 -8.34 -5.34
N PHE A 59 4.12 -7.11 -5.05
CA PHE A 59 3.30 -5.92 -5.29
C PHE A 59 3.64 -5.11 -6.53
N ARG A 60 4.74 -5.42 -7.22
CA ARG A 60 5.08 -4.81 -8.50
C ARG A 60 3.95 -4.87 -9.54
N PRO A 61 3.20 -5.98 -9.70
CA PRO A 61 2.06 -6.02 -10.63
C PRO A 61 0.95 -5.03 -10.26
N PHE A 62 0.67 -4.86 -8.96
CA PHE A 62 -0.41 -3.96 -8.50
C PHE A 62 -0.02 -2.49 -8.61
N ARG A 63 1.23 -2.10 -8.32
CA ARG A 63 1.69 -0.72 -8.54
C ARG A 63 1.62 -0.32 -10.01
N LEU A 64 1.92 -1.24 -10.92
CA LEU A 64 1.81 -0.98 -12.35
C LEU A 64 0.35 -0.81 -12.80
N ALA A 65 -0.59 -1.50 -12.15
CA ALA A 65 -2.02 -1.34 -12.38
C ALA A 65 -2.55 -0.01 -11.80
N ASP A 66 -2.24 0.31 -10.53
CA ASP A 66 -2.61 1.58 -9.87
C ASP A 66 -2.07 2.79 -10.65
N SER A 67 -0.80 2.76 -11.07
CA SER A 67 -0.22 3.87 -11.87
C SER A 67 -0.87 4.01 -13.25
N LYS A 68 -1.42 2.93 -13.80
CA LYS A 68 -2.17 3.00 -15.06
C LYS A 68 -3.56 3.59 -14.84
N GLU A 69 -4.23 3.18 -13.77
CA GLU A 69 -5.54 3.69 -13.38
C GLU A 69 -5.48 5.19 -13.00
N ASP A 70 -4.46 5.63 -12.26
CA ASP A 70 -4.21 7.05 -11.98
C ASP A 70 -3.88 7.85 -13.25
N ALA A 71 -3.13 7.26 -14.20
CA ALA A 71 -2.84 7.92 -15.47
C ALA A 71 -4.08 8.02 -16.36
N GLU A 72 -4.95 7.01 -16.36
CA GLU A 72 -6.23 6.99 -17.08
C GLU A 72 -7.22 7.99 -16.45
N ALA A 73 -7.32 8.06 -15.12
CA ALA A 73 -8.15 9.04 -14.40
C ALA A 73 -7.69 10.49 -14.64
N ASN A 74 -6.37 10.75 -14.70
CA ASN A 74 -5.83 12.07 -15.02
C ASN A 74 -6.01 12.44 -16.51
N LEU A 75 -6.19 11.48 -17.42
CA LEU A 75 -6.48 11.74 -18.84
C LEU A 75 -7.96 12.07 -19.07
N GLU A 76 -8.88 11.48 -18.30
CA GLU A 76 -10.32 11.78 -18.37
C GLU A 76 -10.68 13.11 -17.72
N GLN A 77 -9.89 13.57 -16.74
CA GLN A 77 -9.94 14.95 -16.24
C GLN A 77 -9.08 15.87 -17.11
N GLY A 78 -9.52 16.11 -18.35
CA GLY A 78 -8.87 17.07 -19.25
C GLY A 78 -8.64 18.43 -18.58
N PRO A 79 -7.63 19.23 -19.04
CA PRO A 79 -7.38 20.54 -18.45
C PRO A 79 -8.66 21.37 -18.53
N ASP A 80 -9.18 21.80 -17.37
CA ASP A 80 -10.26 22.77 -17.31
C ASP A 80 -9.71 24.09 -17.85
N VAL A 81 -9.82 24.27 -19.18
CA VAL A 81 -9.53 25.52 -19.87
C VAL A 81 -10.77 26.41 -19.75
N SER A 82 -11.14 26.72 -18.51
CA SER A 82 -12.14 27.74 -18.17
C SER A 82 -11.44 29.01 -17.68
N ASP A 83 -10.47 29.51 -18.44
CA ASP A 83 -10.02 30.90 -18.33
C ASP A 83 -10.27 31.61 -19.66
N ALA A 84 -11.45 32.21 -19.75
CA ALA A 84 -11.80 33.14 -20.80
C ALA A 84 -11.46 34.56 -20.33
N PRO A 85 -10.55 35.29 -20.99
CA PRO A 85 -10.53 36.74 -20.87
C PRO A 85 -11.51 37.35 -21.88
N ARG A 86 -12.36 38.25 -21.36
CA ARG A 86 -13.17 39.20 -22.14
C ARG A 86 -12.30 40.16 -22.94
#